data_AF-A0A8J5IQL5-F1
#
_entry.id   AF-A0A8J5IQL5-F1
#
_cell.length_a   1.000
_cell.length_b   1.000
_cell.length_c   1.000
_cell.angle_alpha   90.00
_cell.angle_beta   90.00
_cell.angle_gamma   90.00
#
_symmetry.space_group_name_H-M   'P 1'
#
loop_
_entity.id
_entity.type
_entity.pdbx_description
1 polymer ?
#
loop_
_entity_poly.entity_id
_entity_poly.type
_entity_poly.pdbx_seq_one_letter_code
_entity_poly.pdbx_strand_id
1 'polypeptide(L)'
;MSNMRVSGRQEQAPEPEVSDKKARAQQKREERKKKAEEERLAAEEAKRVAAEEKEKAEEAAAKKAVVDRETMKQVLASGKKGEELAEAAKEIFKKNGRPTGAVVFETVTNAAEDVAKSSANWIAMPAYGELLKFAMEDSDKKDQMEALYALQIFLNKHDFPNGLIEKCFMALYSLDIIDETGFFEYKFDVDGDAPGRMKAIIQTSTWLTWLETPEEESEEEDE
;
A
#
# COMPACT_ATOMS: atom_id res chain seq x y z
N MET A 1 -82.05 44.99 26.62
CA MET A 1 -81.31 45.58 25.49
C MET A 1 -79.84 45.26 25.72
N SER A 2 -79.33 44.21 25.05
CA SER A 2 -78.45 44.31 23.86
C SER A 2 -77.04 44.82 24.22
N ASN A 3 -75.92 44.18 23.89
CA ASN A 3 -75.65 43.20 22.85
C ASN A 3 -74.40 42.36 23.17
N MET A 4 -74.50 41.07 22.86
CA MET A 4 -73.42 40.15 22.51
C MET A 4 -72.46 40.81 21.49
N ARG A 5 -71.16 40.85 21.77
CA ARG A 5 -70.14 41.06 20.72
C ARG A 5 -69.53 39.71 20.36
N VAL A 6 -70.21 39.03 19.42
CA VAL A 6 -69.57 38.12 18.48
C VAL A 6 -69.11 38.99 17.30
N SER A 7 -67.81 39.11 17.09
CA SER A 7 -67.21 39.51 15.81
C SER A 7 -65.72 39.25 15.97
N GLY A 8 -65.21 38.09 15.55
CA GLY A 8 -65.07 37.72 14.15
C GLY A 8 -63.57 37.55 13.99
N ARG A 9 -63.08 36.32 14.22
CA ARG A 9 -61.68 35.97 13.95
C ARG A 9 -61.52 36.16 12.45
N GLN A 10 -60.95 37.31 12.07
CA GLN A 10 -60.67 37.62 10.68
C GLN A 10 -59.64 36.57 10.24
N GLU A 11 -60.10 35.53 9.54
CA GLU A 11 -59.22 34.71 8.72
C GLU A 11 -58.68 35.64 7.64
N GLN A 12 -57.61 36.37 7.97
CA GLN A 12 -56.79 37.02 6.97
C GLN A 12 -56.26 35.89 6.08
N ALA A 13 -56.80 35.83 4.86
CA ALA A 13 -56.17 35.06 3.81
C ALA A 13 -54.69 35.48 3.75
N PRO A 14 -53.74 34.52 3.76
CA PRO A 14 -52.33 34.87 3.81
C PRO A 14 -51.99 35.79 2.64
N GLU A 15 -51.37 36.94 2.94
CA GLU A 15 -50.92 37.90 1.94
C GLU A 15 -50.05 37.19 0.88
N PRO A 16 -50.25 37.49 -0.42
CA PRO A 16 -49.62 36.74 -1.51
C PRO A 16 -48.08 36.67 -1.41
N GLU A 17 -47.42 37.71 -0.88
CA GLU A 17 -45.96 37.74 -0.67
C GLU A 17 -45.43 36.68 0.32
N VAL A 18 -46.20 36.33 1.36
CA VAL A 18 -45.78 35.34 2.38
C VAL A 18 -45.93 33.92 1.86
N SER A 19 -46.96 33.69 1.02
CA SER A 19 -47.18 32.43 0.31
C SER A 19 -46.06 32.14 -0.69
N ASP A 20 -45.61 33.14 -1.45
CA ASP A 20 -44.54 33.00 -2.45
C ASP A 20 -43.17 32.69 -1.82
N LYS A 21 -42.84 33.32 -0.68
CA LYS A 21 -41.60 33.02 0.07
C LYS A 21 -41.58 31.58 0.59
N LYS A 22 -42.73 31.08 1.08
CA LYS A 22 -42.86 29.71 1.58
C LYS A 22 -42.78 28.68 0.44
N ALA A 23 -43.42 28.95 -0.70
CA ALA A 23 -43.34 28.11 -1.89
C ALA A 23 -41.91 28.02 -2.44
N ARG A 24 -41.20 29.15 -2.54
CA ARG A 24 -39.80 29.20 -2.99
C ARG A 24 -38.84 28.46 -2.04
N ALA A 25 -39.08 28.54 -0.72
CA ALA A 25 -38.31 27.79 0.27
C ALA A 25 -38.54 26.28 0.17
N GLN A 26 -39.77 25.86 -0.11
CA GLN A 26 -40.12 24.45 -0.32
C GLN A 26 -39.46 23.89 -1.60
N GLN A 27 -39.56 24.61 -2.71
CA GLN A 27 -38.91 24.23 -3.98
C GLN A 27 -37.39 24.07 -3.81
N LYS A 28 -36.72 25.05 -3.16
CA LYS A 28 -35.28 24.97 -2.87
C LYS A 28 -34.91 23.78 -1.98
N ARG A 29 -35.79 23.37 -1.06
CA ARG A 29 -35.57 22.19 -0.21
C ARG A 29 -35.74 20.89 -0.99
N GLU A 30 -36.71 20.82 -1.90
CA GLU A 30 -36.94 19.67 -2.77
C GLU A 30 -35.81 19.51 -3.81
N GLU A 31 -35.35 20.60 -4.42
CA GLU A 31 -34.17 20.61 -5.28
C GLU A 31 -32.91 20.13 -4.55
N ARG A 32 -32.67 20.61 -3.33
CA ARG A 32 -31.55 20.15 -2.49
C ARG A 32 -31.65 18.66 -2.16
N LYS A 33 -32.86 18.16 -1.88
CA LYS A 33 -33.08 16.73 -1.63
C LYS A 33 -32.81 15.88 -2.87
N LYS A 34 -33.31 16.31 -4.04
CA LYS A 34 -33.05 15.64 -5.32
C LYS A 34 -31.56 15.63 -5.66
N LYS A 35 -30.88 16.78 -5.52
CA LYS A 35 -29.44 16.87 -5.73
C LYS A 35 -28.65 15.96 -4.79
N ALA A 36 -29.02 15.93 -3.50
CA ALA A 36 -28.36 15.06 -2.52
C ALA A 36 -28.61 13.57 -2.79
N GLU A 37 -29.79 13.21 -3.30
CA GLU A 37 -30.11 11.83 -3.69
C GLU A 37 -29.35 11.41 -4.96
N GLU A 38 -29.26 12.29 -5.96
CA GLU A 38 -28.46 12.08 -7.16
C GLU A 38 -26.97 11.93 -6.83
N GLU A 39 -26.43 12.80 -5.96
CA GLU A 39 -25.06 12.71 -5.48
C GLU A 39 -24.79 11.42 -4.69
N ARG A 40 -25.76 10.96 -3.89
CA ARG A 40 -25.66 9.68 -3.17
C ARG A 40 -25.62 8.50 -4.14
N LEU A 41 -26.49 8.48 -5.14
CA LEU A 41 -26.54 7.42 -6.15
C LEU A 41 -25.25 7.40 -6.99
N ALA A 42 -24.75 8.57 -7.39
CA ALA A 42 -23.48 8.69 -8.09
C ALA A 42 -22.29 8.21 -7.23
N ALA A 43 -22.27 8.56 -5.94
CA ALA A 43 -21.24 8.08 -5.03
C ALA A 43 -21.30 6.56 -4.78
N GLU A 44 -22.50 5.98 -4.72
CA GLU A 44 -22.69 4.54 -4.58
C GLU A 44 -22.25 3.79 -5.85
N GLU A 45 -22.59 4.30 -7.03
CA GLU A 45 -22.14 3.74 -8.30
C GLU A 45 -20.62 3.83 -8.45
N ALA A 46 -20.01 4.97 -8.11
CA ALA A 46 -18.56 5.13 -8.11
C ALA A 46 -17.86 4.13 -7.16
N LYS A 47 -18.42 3.92 -5.96
CA LYS A 47 -17.91 2.90 -5.03
C LYS A 47 -18.03 1.49 -5.59
N ARG A 48 -19.14 1.15 -6.26
CA ARG A 48 -19.34 -0.17 -6.87
C ARG A 48 -18.35 -0.41 -8.02
N VAL A 49 -18.16 0.58 -8.90
CA VAL A 49 -17.19 0.49 -9.99
C VAL A 49 -15.77 0.34 -9.43
N ALA A 50 -15.38 1.15 -8.44
CA ALA A 50 -14.08 1.05 -7.79
C ALA A 50 -13.87 -0.32 -7.10
N ALA A 51 -14.91 -0.87 -6.47
CA ALA A 51 -14.86 -2.20 -5.87
C ALA A 51 -14.70 -3.31 -6.91
N GLU A 52 -15.41 -3.24 -8.04
CA GLU A 52 -15.30 -4.21 -9.14
C GLU A 52 -13.93 -4.13 -9.83
N GLU A 53 -13.38 -2.92 -10.03
CA GLU A 53 -12.03 -2.73 -10.56
C GLU A 53 -10.97 -3.27 -9.59
N LYS A 54 -11.14 -3.03 -8.29
CA LYS A 54 -10.28 -3.59 -7.24
C LYS A 54 -10.31 -5.13 -7.26
N GLU A 55 -11.50 -5.73 -7.31
CA GLU A 55 -11.66 -7.19 -7.37
C GLU A 55 -10.97 -7.79 -8.61
N LYS A 56 -11.15 -7.18 -9.79
CA LYS A 56 -10.47 -7.61 -11.02
C LYS A 56 -8.95 -7.47 -10.92
N ALA A 57 -8.46 -6.38 -10.32
CA ALA A 57 -7.03 -6.18 -10.09
C ALA A 57 -6.46 -7.23 -9.12
N GLU A 58 -7.18 -7.56 -8.05
CA GLU A 58 -6.79 -8.60 -7.10
C GLU A 58 -6.79 -10.00 -7.75
N GLU A 59 -7.79 -10.32 -8.57
CA GLU A 59 -7.82 -11.59 -9.32
C GLU A 59 -6.65 -11.69 -10.32
N ALA A 60 -6.36 -10.61 -11.04
CA ALA A 60 -5.24 -10.55 -11.96
C ALA A 60 -3.89 -10.68 -11.21
N ALA A 61 -3.73 -9.99 -10.08
CA ALA A 61 -2.57 -10.09 -9.22
C ALA A 61 -2.40 -11.51 -8.66
N ALA A 62 -3.48 -12.17 -8.24
CA ALA A 62 -3.45 -13.55 -7.76
C ALA A 62 -3.00 -14.53 -8.85
N LYS A 63 -3.53 -14.40 -10.08
CA LYS A 63 -3.09 -15.19 -11.24
C LYS A 63 -1.61 -14.95 -11.56
N LYS A 64 -1.17 -13.69 -11.57
CA LYS A 64 0.23 -13.34 -11.77
C LYS A 64 1.10 -13.97 -10.68
N ALA A 65 0.70 -13.89 -9.43
CA ALA A 65 1.45 -14.45 -8.31
C ALA A 65 1.62 -15.98 -8.39
N VAL A 66 0.69 -16.71 -9.04
CA VAL A 66 0.86 -18.15 -9.31
C VAL A 66 1.98 -18.39 -10.33
N VAL A 67 1.97 -17.63 -11.43
CA VAL A 67 3.01 -17.72 -12.48
C VAL A 67 4.38 -17.31 -11.94
N ASP A 68 4.42 -16.22 -11.18
CA ASP A 68 5.62 -15.69 -10.54
C ASP A 68 6.23 -16.72 -9.57
N ARG A 69 5.39 -17.41 -8.77
CA ARG A 69 5.88 -18.47 -7.85
C ARG A 69 6.45 -19.66 -8.59
N GLU A 70 5.81 -20.09 -9.68
CA GLU A 70 6.35 -21.18 -10.51
C GLU A 70 7.66 -20.77 -11.20
N THR A 71 7.75 -19.50 -11.61
CA THR A 71 8.99 -18.92 -12.16
C THR A 71 10.10 -18.94 -11.13
N MET A 72 9.85 -18.44 -9.92
CA MET A 72 10.84 -18.46 -8.83
C MET A 72 11.21 -19.88 -8.40
N LYS A 73 10.27 -20.82 -8.43
CA LYS A 73 10.57 -22.24 -8.18
C LYS A 73 11.57 -22.79 -9.20
N GLN A 74 11.47 -22.43 -10.47
CA GLN A 74 12.44 -22.83 -11.51
C GLN A 74 13.82 -22.21 -11.25
N VAL A 75 13.88 -20.93 -10.85
CA VAL A 75 15.13 -20.25 -10.50
C VAL A 75 15.82 -20.94 -9.32
N LEU A 76 15.08 -21.17 -8.25
CA LEU A 76 15.60 -21.70 -6.99
C LEU A 76 15.87 -23.21 -7.02
N ALA A 77 15.32 -23.96 -7.97
CA ALA A 77 15.51 -25.41 -8.11
C ALA A 77 16.99 -25.81 -8.29
N SER A 78 17.82 -24.91 -8.81
CA SER A 78 19.25 -25.17 -9.01
C SER A 78 20.05 -25.24 -7.71
N GLY A 79 19.55 -24.65 -6.61
CA GLY A 79 20.27 -24.51 -5.33
C GLY A 79 21.50 -23.59 -5.39
N LYS A 80 21.72 -22.91 -6.53
CA LYS A 80 22.82 -21.95 -6.71
C LYS A 80 22.64 -20.72 -5.84
N LYS A 81 23.72 -19.96 -5.66
CA LYS A 81 23.77 -18.69 -4.91
C LYS A 81 24.65 -17.68 -5.66
N GLY A 82 24.55 -16.42 -5.28
CA GLY A 82 25.32 -15.32 -5.86
C GLY A 82 25.09 -15.14 -7.36
N GLU A 83 26.14 -14.73 -8.07
CA GLU A 83 26.09 -14.41 -9.50
C GLU A 83 25.54 -15.56 -10.34
N GLU A 84 25.90 -16.81 -10.02
CA GLU A 84 25.43 -17.97 -10.78
C GLU A 84 23.91 -18.15 -10.72
N LEU A 85 23.29 -17.78 -9.60
CA LEU A 85 21.84 -17.82 -9.44
C LEU A 85 21.18 -16.68 -10.21
N ALA A 86 21.76 -15.48 -10.16
CA ALA A 86 21.28 -14.32 -10.92
C ALA A 86 21.35 -14.57 -12.44
N GLU A 87 22.45 -15.15 -12.94
CA GLU A 87 22.59 -15.54 -14.35
C GLU A 87 21.54 -16.58 -14.77
N ALA A 88 21.27 -17.57 -13.91
CA ALA A 88 20.21 -18.54 -14.19
C ALA A 88 18.82 -17.87 -14.25
N ALA A 89 18.58 -16.86 -13.39
CA ALA A 89 17.33 -16.13 -13.37
C ALA A 89 17.10 -15.29 -14.63
N LYS A 90 18.15 -14.72 -15.24
CA LYS A 90 18.04 -13.90 -16.47
C LYS A 90 17.32 -14.64 -17.59
N GLU A 91 17.72 -15.87 -17.88
CA GLU A 91 17.12 -16.66 -18.95
C GLU A 91 15.68 -17.10 -18.62
N ILE A 92 15.41 -17.39 -17.34
CA ILE A 92 14.07 -17.79 -16.88
C ILE A 92 13.11 -16.60 -16.93
N PHE A 93 13.53 -15.42 -16.48
CA PHE A 93 12.72 -14.20 -16.49
C PHE A 93 12.44 -13.71 -17.91
N LYS A 94 13.39 -13.85 -18.85
CA LYS A 94 13.14 -13.57 -20.28
C LYS A 94 12.00 -14.44 -20.85
N LYS A 95 11.87 -15.68 -20.38
CA LYS A 95 10.86 -16.62 -20.87
C LYS A 95 9.50 -16.45 -20.20
N ASN A 96 9.50 -16.28 -18.87
CA ASN A 96 8.27 -16.35 -18.07
C ASN A 96 7.78 -14.97 -17.59
N GLY A 97 8.57 -13.92 -17.76
CA GLY A 97 8.35 -12.59 -17.17
C GLY A 97 9.07 -12.43 -15.83
N ARG A 98 9.34 -11.18 -15.46
CA ARG A 98 9.93 -10.80 -14.16
C ARG A 98 8.87 -10.96 -13.06
N PRO A 99 9.12 -11.76 -12.02
CA PRO A 99 8.22 -11.89 -10.87
C PRO A 99 8.07 -10.56 -10.10
N THR A 100 6.94 -10.35 -9.42
CA THR A 100 6.80 -9.19 -8.51
C THR A 100 7.75 -9.29 -7.32
N GLY A 101 8.14 -8.15 -6.76
CA GLY A 101 8.98 -8.06 -5.57
C GLY A 101 8.41 -8.85 -4.39
N ALA A 102 7.09 -8.80 -4.17
CA ALA A 102 6.41 -9.61 -3.16
C ALA A 102 6.69 -11.12 -3.30
N VAL A 103 6.59 -11.67 -4.52
CA VAL A 103 6.81 -13.11 -4.76
C VAL A 103 8.29 -13.46 -4.69
N VAL A 104 9.18 -12.59 -5.18
CA VAL A 104 10.64 -12.78 -5.07
C VAL A 104 11.03 -12.91 -3.60
N PHE A 105 10.62 -11.96 -2.77
CA PHE A 105 10.97 -11.95 -1.35
C PHE A 105 10.30 -13.09 -0.58
N GLU A 106 9.02 -13.39 -0.85
CA GLU A 106 8.35 -14.55 -0.27
C GLU A 106 9.12 -15.85 -0.55
N THR A 107 9.47 -16.10 -1.81
CA THR A 107 10.09 -17.36 -2.21
C THR A 107 11.55 -17.47 -1.77
N VAL A 108 12.31 -16.38 -1.84
CA VAL A 108 13.71 -16.35 -1.39
C VAL A 108 13.81 -16.51 0.13
N THR A 109 12.98 -15.79 0.92
CA THR A 109 13.01 -15.93 2.38
C THR A 109 12.62 -17.33 2.83
N ASN A 110 11.65 -17.98 2.16
CA ASN A 110 11.32 -19.38 2.41
C ASN A 110 12.45 -20.34 2.00
N ALA A 111 13.13 -20.10 0.87
CA ALA A 111 14.28 -20.91 0.44
C ALA A 111 15.51 -20.72 1.34
N ALA A 112 15.60 -19.59 2.04
CA ALA A 112 16.65 -19.23 2.98
C ALA A 112 16.20 -19.34 4.45
N GLU A 113 15.10 -20.03 4.76
CA GLU A 113 14.41 -19.93 6.05
C GLU A 113 15.34 -20.21 7.25
N ASP A 114 16.27 -21.15 7.10
CA ASP A 114 17.25 -21.53 8.11
C ASP A 114 18.11 -20.33 8.58
N VAL A 115 18.45 -19.43 7.65
CA VAL A 115 19.21 -18.21 7.91
C VAL A 115 18.28 -17.02 8.15
N ALA A 116 17.28 -16.84 7.28
CA ALA A 116 16.43 -15.65 7.22
C ALA A 116 15.62 -15.42 8.50
N LYS A 117 15.26 -16.48 9.22
CA LYS A 117 14.55 -16.36 10.52
C LYS A 117 15.41 -15.81 11.67
N SER A 118 16.71 -15.59 11.47
CA SER A 118 17.63 -15.21 12.56
C SER A 118 18.73 -14.23 12.18
N SER A 119 18.98 -14.02 10.87
CA SER A 119 20.05 -13.17 10.36
C SER A 119 19.68 -12.56 9.02
N ALA A 120 20.23 -11.38 8.71
CA ALA A 120 20.12 -10.74 7.40
C ALA A 120 21.13 -11.29 6.37
N ASN A 121 21.99 -12.24 6.76
CA ASN A 121 23.06 -12.77 5.89
C ASN A 121 22.56 -13.45 4.60
N TRP A 122 21.28 -13.83 4.52
CA TRP A 122 20.69 -14.34 3.29
C TRP A 122 20.66 -13.28 2.17
N ILE A 123 20.69 -11.98 2.52
CA ILE A 123 20.69 -10.84 1.59
C ILE A 123 22.08 -10.57 1.02
N ALA A 124 23.15 -11.08 1.63
CA ALA A 124 24.51 -10.85 1.15
C ALA A 124 24.67 -11.25 -0.34
N MET A 125 25.50 -10.53 -1.10
CA MET A 125 25.69 -10.78 -2.53
C MET A 125 26.07 -12.24 -2.84
N PRO A 126 27.01 -12.90 -2.11
CA PRO A 126 27.30 -14.32 -2.34
C PRO A 126 26.16 -15.29 -1.97
N ALA A 127 25.11 -14.81 -1.28
CA ALA A 127 23.91 -15.57 -0.94
C ALA A 127 22.80 -15.30 -1.97
N TYR A 128 21.74 -14.56 -1.62
CA TYR A 128 20.65 -14.23 -2.54
C TYR A 128 20.69 -12.77 -3.02
N GLY A 129 21.63 -11.95 -2.55
CA GLY A 129 21.69 -10.52 -2.87
C GLY A 129 21.73 -10.22 -4.37
N GLU A 130 22.53 -10.97 -5.14
CA GLU A 130 22.61 -10.81 -6.60
C GLU A 130 21.27 -11.07 -7.30
N LEU A 131 20.55 -12.12 -6.86
CA LEU A 131 19.22 -12.43 -7.40
C LEU A 131 18.22 -11.35 -7.03
N LEU A 132 18.22 -10.89 -5.78
CA LEU A 132 17.32 -9.84 -5.30
C LEU A 132 17.57 -8.54 -6.09
N LYS A 133 18.83 -8.12 -6.24
CA LYS A 133 19.20 -6.92 -6.99
C LYS A 133 18.73 -7.01 -8.45
N PHE A 134 19.00 -8.13 -9.12
CA PHE A 134 18.54 -8.35 -10.49
C PHE A 134 17.00 -8.39 -10.63
N ALA A 135 16.31 -8.96 -9.65
CA ALA A 135 14.86 -9.09 -9.69
C ALA A 135 14.15 -7.75 -9.40
N MET A 136 14.75 -6.90 -8.55
CA MET A 136 14.22 -5.58 -8.21
C MET A 136 14.68 -4.47 -9.17
N GLU A 137 15.57 -4.77 -10.12
CA GLU A 137 15.96 -3.83 -11.17
C GLU A 137 14.71 -3.33 -11.94
N ASP A 138 14.60 -2.01 -12.09
CA ASP A 138 13.47 -1.29 -12.70
C ASP A 138 12.11 -1.47 -11.98
N SER A 139 12.08 -2.07 -10.79
CA SER A 139 10.84 -2.17 -10.00
C SER A 139 10.41 -0.78 -9.53
N ASP A 140 9.11 -0.49 -9.62
CA ASP A 140 8.59 0.77 -9.09
C ASP A 140 8.48 0.74 -7.56
N LYS A 141 8.35 1.92 -6.95
CA LYS A 141 8.27 2.08 -5.50
C LYS A 141 7.17 1.26 -4.83
N LYS A 142 6.07 0.94 -5.55
CA LYS A 142 4.98 0.13 -5.01
C LYS A 142 5.37 -1.35 -4.98
N ASP A 143 5.99 -1.86 -6.03
CA ASP A 143 6.50 -3.24 -6.06
C ASP A 143 7.63 -3.44 -5.03
N GLN A 144 8.48 -2.43 -4.84
CA GLN A 144 9.48 -2.41 -3.77
C GLN A 144 8.86 -2.42 -2.37
N MET A 145 7.80 -1.63 -2.12
CA MET A 145 7.04 -1.71 -0.87
C MET A 145 6.43 -3.10 -0.66
N GLU A 146 5.85 -3.71 -1.69
CA GLU A 146 5.28 -5.06 -1.63
C GLU A 146 6.35 -6.11 -1.29
N ALA A 147 7.59 -5.93 -1.74
CA ALA A 147 8.73 -6.75 -1.32
C ALA A 147 9.05 -6.61 0.19
N LEU A 148 9.04 -5.37 0.72
CA LEU A 148 9.22 -5.11 2.14
C LEU A 148 8.08 -5.73 2.98
N TYR A 149 6.85 -5.70 2.47
CA TYR A 149 5.72 -6.39 3.09
C TYR A 149 5.90 -7.91 3.12
N ALA A 150 6.41 -8.52 2.04
CA ALA A 150 6.69 -9.95 2.04
C ALA A 150 7.73 -10.34 3.11
N LEU A 151 8.79 -9.54 3.26
CA LEU A 151 9.77 -9.71 4.34
C LEU A 151 9.14 -9.56 5.73
N GLN A 152 8.31 -8.54 5.93
CA GLN A 152 7.57 -8.33 7.17
C GLN A 152 6.71 -9.54 7.53
N ILE A 153 5.94 -10.06 6.57
CA ILE A 153 5.05 -11.21 6.76
C ILE A 153 5.87 -12.46 7.12
N PHE A 154 7.01 -12.67 6.47
CA PHE A 154 7.93 -13.75 6.82
C PHE A 154 8.43 -13.62 8.26
N LEU A 155 8.94 -12.46 8.65
CA LEU A 155 9.44 -12.24 10.02
C LEU A 155 8.33 -12.31 11.08
N ASN A 156 7.10 -11.92 10.73
CA ASN A 156 5.93 -12.09 11.59
C ASN A 156 5.64 -13.55 11.91
N LYS A 157 5.83 -14.46 10.95
CA LYS A 157 5.69 -15.93 11.17
C LYS A 157 6.76 -16.49 12.11
N HIS A 158 7.88 -15.78 12.28
CA HIS A 158 9.00 -16.15 13.14
C HIS A 158 9.14 -15.22 14.35
N ASP A 159 8.03 -14.65 14.82
CA ASP A 159 7.92 -13.83 16.04
C ASP A 159 8.74 -12.53 16.04
N PHE A 160 9.19 -12.05 14.87
CA PHE A 160 10.04 -10.85 14.71
C PHE A 160 11.22 -10.83 15.69
N PRO A 161 12.30 -11.58 15.40
CA PRO A 161 13.54 -11.53 16.17
C PRO A 161 14.02 -10.08 16.29
N ASN A 162 14.47 -9.72 17.50
CA ASN A 162 14.73 -8.32 17.85
C ASN A 162 15.75 -7.65 16.92
N GLY A 163 15.34 -6.56 16.27
CA GLY A 163 16.19 -5.76 15.37
C GLY A 163 16.53 -6.44 14.04
N LEU A 164 15.97 -7.62 13.75
CA LEU A 164 16.29 -8.33 12.51
C LEU A 164 15.71 -7.63 11.28
N ILE A 165 14.50 -7.10 11.37
CA ILE A 165 13.90 -6.37 10.24
C ILE A 165 14.66 -5.08 9.92
N GLU A 166 15.12 -4.34 10.94
CA GLU A 166 15.95 -3.15 10.75
C GLU A 166 17.26 -3.51 10.04
N LYS A 167 17.95 -4.58 10.48
CA LYS A 167 19.16 -5.08 9.80
C LYS A 167 18.89 -5.49 8.36
N CYS A 168 17.75 -6.09 8.07
CA CYS A 168 17.37 -6.43 6.70
C CYS A 168 17.13 -5.16 5.88
N PHE A 169 16.42 -4.16 6.42
CA PHE A 169 16.18 -2.88 5.74
C PHE A 169 17.50 -2.17 5.41
N MET A 170 18.40 -2.07 6.38
CA MET A 170 19.75 -1.53 6.18
C MET A 170 20.50 -2.28 5.07
N ALA A 171 20.50 -3.62 5.08
CA ALA A 171 21.19 -4.40 4.06
C ALA A 171 20.59 -4.23 2.65
N LEU A 172 19.25 -4.16 2.55
CA LEU A 172 18.55 -3.95 1.29
C LEU A 172 18.84 -2.57 0.69
N TYR A 173 18.91 -1.54 1.54
CA TYR A 173 19.28 -0.19 1.14
C TYR A 173 20.75 -0.12 0.73
N SER A 174 21.68 -0.58 1.58
CA SER A 174 23.13 -0.48 1.31
C SER A 174 23.61 -1.28 0.10
N LEU A 175 22.82 -2.24 -0.39
CA LEU A 175 23.15 -3.05 -1.58
C LEU A 175 22.42 -2.58 -2.85
N ASP A 176 21.67 -1.48 -2.78
CA ASP A 176 20.79 -0.96 -3.84
C ASP A 176 19.82 -2.03 -4.35
N ILE A 177 19.22 -2.79 -3.44
CA ILE A 177 18.18 -3.77 -3.76
C ILE A 177 16.80 -3.11 -3.70
N ILE A 178 16.62 -2.20 -2.74
CA ILE A 178 15.41 -1.39 -2.58
C ILE A 178 15.83 0.07 -2.48
N ASP A 179 15.20 0.93 -3.27
CA ASP A 179 15.46 2.36 -3.26
C ASP A 179 14.80 3.02 -2.04
N GLU A 180 15.28 4.22 -1.69
CA GLU A 180 14.68 5.05 -0.63
C GLU A 180 13.18 5.23 -0.81
N THR A 181 12.73 5.36 -2.06
CA THR A 181 11.31 5.60 -2.38
C THR A 181 10.43 4.40 -2.04
N GLY A 182 10.96 3.17 -2.13
CA GLY A 182 10.26 1.96 -1.69
C GLY A 182 10.11 1.91 -0.16
N PHE A 183 11.13 2.34 0.59
CA PHE A 183 11.05 2.46 2.05
C PHE A 183 10.09 3.56 2.50
N PHE A 184 10.06 4.70 1.81
CA PHE A 184 9.11 5.78 2.11
C PHE A 184 7.68 5.38 1.78
N GLU A 185 7.43 4.73 0.64
CA GLU A 185 6.11 4.19 0.33
C GLU A 185 5.67 3.21 1.44
N TYR A 186 6.56 2.31 1.85
CA TYR A 186 6.32 1.41 2.99
C TYR A 186 6.07 2.14 4.31
N LYS A 187 6.76 3.25 4.61
CA LYS A 187 6.60 4.00 5.86
C LYS A 187 5.27 4.74 5.90
N PHE A 188 4.89 5.37 4.79
CA PHE A 188 3.74 6.26 4.71
C PHE A 188 2.43 5.58 4.30
N ASP A 189 2.46 4.29 3.95
CA ASP A 189 1.25 3.54 3.66
C ASP A 189 0.34 3.42 4.91
N VAL A 190 -0.73 4.20 4.91
CA VAL A 190 -1.74 4.23 5.98
C VAL A 190 -2.82 3.17 5.81
N ASP A 191 -2.94 2.59 4.61
CA ASP A 191 -3.98 1.62 4.26
C ASP A 191 -3.49 0.17 4.40
N GLY A 192 -2.18 -0.05 4.50
CA GLY A 192 -1.59 -1.37 4.67
C GLY A 192 -2.02 -2.10 5.95
N ASP A 193 -2.59 -3.29 5.79
CA ASP A 193 -3.13 -4.13 6.86
C ASP A 193 -2.37 -5.47 7.03
N ALA A 194 -1.21 -5.61 6.36
CA ALA A 194 -0.41 -6.82 6.38
C ALA A 194 -0.02 -7.24 7.82
N PRO A 195 -0.05 -8.55 8.16
CA PRO A 195 0.32 -9.05 9.47
C PRO A 195 1.71 -8.57 9.91
N GLY A 196 1.80 -8.09 11.15
CA GLY A 196 3.07 -7.66 11.73
C GLY A 196 3.46 -6.19 11.50
N ARG A 197 2.63 -5.41 10.79
CA ARG A 197 2.98 -4.03 10.38
C ARG A 197 3.36 -3.11 11.53
N MET A 198 2.56 -3.09 12.59
CA MET A 198 2.86 -2.28 13.77
C MET A 198 4.23 -2.62 14.37
N LYS A 199 4.55 -3.92 14.52
CA LYS A 199 5.82 -4.36 15.11
C LYS A 199 7.00 -4.03 14.19
N ALA A 200 6.82 -4.17 12.89
CA ALA A 200 7.82 -3.81 11.89
C ALA A 200 8.12 -2.30 11.91
N ILE A 201 7.09 -1.46 11.82
CA ILE A 201 7.24 0.01 11.88
C ILE A 201 7.94 0.46 13.17
N ILE A 202 7.59 -0.13 14.31
CA ILE A 202 8.26 0.17 15.58
C ILE A 202 9.74 -0.24 15.55
N GLN A 203 10.07 -1.41 15.00
CA GLN A 203 11.46 -1.88 14.95
C GLN A 203 12.33 -1.12 13.93
N THR A 204 11.74 -0.53 12.90
CA THR A 204 12.48 0.20 11.86
C THR A 204 12.37 1.71 12.00
N SER A 205 11.63 2.25 12.97
CA SER A 205 11.32 3.68 13.07
C SER A 205 12.56 4.56 13.15
N THR A 206 13.58 4.11 13.89
CA THR A 206 14.83 4.86 14.06
C THR A 206 15.56 4.98 12.73
N TRP A 207 15.78 3.85 12.07
CA TRP A 207 16.44 3.82 10.76
C TRP A 207 15.64 4.56 9.67
N LEU A 208 14.31 4.39 9.63
CA LEU A 208 13.45 5.11 8.68
C LEU A 208 13.37 6.62 8.94
N THR A 209 13.67 7.08 10.16
CA THR A 209 13.79 8.52 10.45
C THR A 209 15.14 9.04 10.00
N TRP A 210 16.20 8.26 10.21
CA TRP A 210 17.53 8.58 9.68
C TRP A 210 17.51 8.69 8.15
N LEU A 211 16.86 7.75 7.46
CA LEU A 211 16.75 7.73 6.00
C LEU A 211 16.02 8.97 5.43
N GLU A 212 15.12 9.59 6.19
CA GLU A 212 14.43 10.83 5.78
C GLU A 212 15.26 12.10 6.00
N THR A 213 16.31 12.00 6.81
CA THR A 213 17.15 13.17 7.09
C THR A 213 17.96 13.40 5.83
N PRO A 214 17.86 14.59 5.18
CA PRO A 214 18.77 14.92 4.09
C PRO A 214 20.20 14.77 4.64
N GLU A 215 21.09 14.12 3.89
CA GLU A 215 22.52 14.24 4.19
C GLU A 215 22.84 15.74 4.16
N GLU A 216 22.90 16.39 5.33
CA GLU A 216 23.54 17.69 5.45
C GLU A 216 24.98 17.45 5.01
N GLU A 217 25.29 17.88 3.79
CA GLU A 217 26.64 17.89 3.23
C GLU A 217 27.58 18.41 4.33
N SER A 218 28.47 17.55 4.79
CA SER A 218 29.55 17.90 5.69
C SER A 218 30.56 18.77 4.94
N GLU A 219 30.17 20.00 4.63
CA GLU A 219 31.06 21.11 4.29
C GLU A 219 31.44 21.80 5.61
N GLU A 220 32.46 21.29 6.32
CA GLU A 220 33.28 22.06 7.29
C GLU A 220 34.46 21.18 7.79
N GLU A 221 35.32 20.76 6.86
CA GLU A 221 36.74 20.48 7.15
C GLU A 221 37.56 21.50 6.35
N ASP A 222 37.78 22.69 6.93
CA ASP A 222 38.95 23.54 6.71
C ASP A 222 38.86 24.80 7.61
N GLU A 223 39.20 24.66 8.90
CA GLU A 223 39.91 25.68 9.71
C GLU A 223 40.66 25.05 10.90
#